data_AF-A0A6P5G4Y2-F1
#
_entry.id   AF-A0A6P5G4Y2-F1
#
_cell.length_a   1.000
_cell.length_b   1.000
_cell.length_c   1.000
_cell.angle_alpha   90.00
_cell.angle_beta   90.00
_cell.angle_gamma   90.00
#
_symmetry.space_group_name_H-M   'P 1'
#
loop_
_entity.id
_entity.type
_entity.pdbx_description
1 polymer ?
#
loop_
_entity_poly.entity_id
_entity_poly.type
_entity_poly.pdbx_seq_one_letter_code
_entity_poly.pdbx_strand_id
1 'polypeptide(L)'
;MRKTYGSSMLFRLDNDLSTSKFEHQRDDVAKSIHCCVHHEGLAEATAREHIEELIDDCWKKLNGARNERFTAVAVNLPRTTRCFYIHGDGFGSPEVETKDRIVSLFIEPVQI
;
A
#
# COMPACT_ATOMS: atom_id res chain seq x y z
N MET A 1 -15.48 -11.55 -6.63
CA MET A 1 -14.56 -11.19 -5.52
C MET A 1 -15.07 -9.92 -4.85
N ARG A 2 -15.34 -9.97 -3.54
CA ARG A 2 -15.96 -8.86 -2.78
C ARG A 2 -15.00 -7.65 -2.77
N LYS A 3 -15.47 -6.43 -3.07
CA LYS A 3 -14.65 -5.19 -3.16
C LYS A 3 -13.69 -4.96 -1.98
N THR A 4 -14.12 -5.36 -0.80
CA THR A 4 -13.32 -5.31 0.44
C THR A 4 -12.05 -6.16 0.35
N TYR A 5 -12.08 -7.29 -0.36
CA TYR A 5 -10.88 -8.10 -0.60
C TYR A 5 -9.83 -7.35 -1.40
N GLY A 6 -10.20 -6.73 -2.53
CA GLY A 6 -9.27 -5.95 -3.34
C GLY A 6 -8.69 -4.75 -2.59
N SER A 7 -9.54 -4.08 -1.79
CA SER A 7 -9.14 -3.00 -0.90
C SER A 7 -8.08 -3.45 0.14
N SER A 8 -8.34 -4.56 0.83
CA SER A 8 -7.39 -5.11 1.82
C SER A 8 -6.11 -5.67 1.19
N MET A 9 -6.20 -6.23 -0.02
CA MET A 9 -5.03 -6.67 -0.77
C MET A 9 -4.12 -5.51 -1.13
N LEU A 10 -4.67 -4.42 -1.70
CA LEU A 10 -3.92 -3.20 -1.97
C LEU A 10 -3.27 -2.66 -0.68
N PHE A 11 -4.03 -2.60 0.42
CA PHE A 11 -3.51 -2.16 1.71
C PHE A 11 -2.26 -2.97 2.12
N ARG A 12 -2.36 -4.30 2.06
CA ARG A 12 -1.29 -5.22 2.44
C ARG A 12 -0.07 -5.07 1.54
N LEU A 13 -0.26 -5.09 0.23
CA LEU A 13 0.85 -5.07 -0.72
C LEU A 13 1.62 -3.75 -0.70
N ASP A 14 0.93 -2.61 -0.61
CA ASP A 14 1.59 -1.29 -0.45
C ASP A 14 2.42 -1.24 0.84
N ASN A 15 1.88 -1.71 1.97
CA ASN A 15 2.62 -1.75 3.23
C ASN A 15 3.86 -2.64 3.12
N ASP A 16 3.70 -3.86 2.60
CA ASP A 16 4.78 -4.83 2.47
C ASP A 16 5.91 -4.32 1.56
N LEU A 17 5.59 -3.73 0.41
CA LEU A 17 6.60 -3.20 -0.53
C LEU A 17 7.48 -2.12 0.09
N SER A 18 6.88 -1.27 0.91
CA SER A 18 7.53 -0.08 1.48
C SER A 18 8.30 -0.37 2.77
N THR A 19 7.97 -1.48 3.45
CA THR A 19 8.61 -1.89 4.70
C THR A 19 9.60 -3.04 4.52
N SER A 20 9.52 -3.80 3.42
CA SER A 20 10.25 -5.06 3.23
C SER A 20 11.76 -4.95 3.51
N LYS A 21 12.40 -3.90 3.00
CA LYS A 21 13.86 -3.73 3.13
C LYS A 21 14.30 -3.53 4.58
N PHE A 22 13.60 -2.66 5.32
CA PHE A 22 13.95 -2.34 6.70
C PHE A 22 13.58 -3.46 7.66
N GLU A 23 12.44 -4.11 7.43
CA GLU A 23 12.00 -5.24 8.25
C GLU A 23 12.87 -6.48 8.03
N HIS A 24 13.31 -6.74 6.80
CA HIS A 24 14.26 -7.82 6.52
C HIS A 24 15.59 -7.65 7.26
N GLN A 25 16.12 -6.42 7.32
CA GLN A 25 17.36 -6.13 8.06
C GLN A 25 17.25 -6.36 9.57
N ARG A 26 16.03 -6.42 10.11
CA ARG A 26 15.75 -6.62 11.54
C ARG A 26 15.39 -8.07 11.87
N ASP A 27 15.50 -8.98 10.90
CA ASP A 27 15.02 -10.36 10.99
C ASP A 27 13.55 -10.44 11.45
N ASP A 28 12.73 -9.50 10.98
CA ASP A 28 11.28 -9.51 11.21
C ASP A 28 10.57 -10.53 10.29
N VAL A 29 9.25 -10.64 10.44
CA VAL A 29 8.40 -11.56 9.69
C VAL A 29 8.46 -11.29 8.19
N ALA A 30 8.45 -12.37 7.40
CA ALA A 30 8.47 -12.33 5.94
C ALA A 30 7.30 -11.51 5.35
N LYS A 31 7.64 -10.51 4.54
CA LYS A 31 6.72 -9.78 3.64
C LYS A 31 6.39 -10.53 2.35
N SER A 32 5.36 -10.07 1.63
CA SER A 32 4.92 -10.61 0.33
C SER A 32 6.05 -10.89 -0.67
N ILE A 33 7.03 -9.99 -0.80
CA ILE A 33 8.21 -10.19 -1.68
C ILE A 33 8.99 -11.45 -1.27
N HIS A 34 9.31 -11.61 0.01
CA HIS A 34 10.06 -12.75 0.51
C HIS A 34 9.28 -14.06 0.34
N CYS A 35 7.97 -14.02 0.56
CA CYS A 35 7.08 -15.15 0.32
C CYS A 35 7.06 -15.55 -1.16
N CYS A 36 7.03 -14.58 -2.07
CA CYS A 36 7.07 -14.80 -3.52
C CYS A 36 8.42 -15.40 -3.96
N VAL A 37 9.54 -14.82 -3.51
CA VAL A 37 10.89 -15.38 -3.74
C VAL A 37 10.96 -16.84 -3.28
N HIS A 38 10.47 -17.15 -2.08
CA HIS A 38 10.52 -18.49 -1.52
C HIS A 38 9.63 -19.49 -2.27
N HIS A 39 8.40 -19.12 -2.63
CA HIS A 39 7.46 -20.04 -3.27
C HIS A 39 7.70 -20.21 -4.77
N GLU A 40 8.11 -19.15 -5.46
CA GLU A 40 8.24 -19.15 -6.92
C GLU A 40 9.70 -19.28 -7.38
N GLY A 41 10.66 -19.18 -6.46
CA GLY A 41 12.09 -19.24 -6.79
C GLY A 41 12.57 -18.03 -7.60
N LEU A 42 11.83 -16.93 -7.58
CA LEU A 42 12.15 -15.70 -8.31
C LEU A 42 13.27 -14.92 -7.63
N ALA A 43 14.04 -14.16 -8.41
CA ALA A 43 14.91 -13.14 -7.85
C ALA A 43 14.08 -12.04 -7.16
N GLU A 44 14.60 -11.41 -6.11
CA GLU A 44 13.87 -10.39 -5.35
C GLU A 44 13.33 -9.25 -6.21
N ALA A 45 14.11 -8.80 -7.21
CA ALA A 45 13.69 -7.77 -8.15
C ALA A 45 12.45 -8.21 -8.96
N THR A 46 12.45 -9.44 -9.48
CA THR A 46 11.33 -10.01 -10.23
C THR A 46 10.12 -10.25 -9.33
N ALA A 47 10.34 -10.70 -8.09
CA ALA A 47 9.27 -10.81 -7.11
C ALA A 47 8.64 -9.45 -6.78
N ARG A 48 9.44 -8.38 -6.66
CA ARG A 48 8.94 -7.01 -6.49
C ARG A 48 8.09 -6.57 -7.67
N GLU A 49 8.57 -6.75 -8.91
CA GLU A 49 7.81 -6.44 -10.13
C GLU A 49 6.47 -7.20 -10.15
N HIS A 50 6.49 -8.49 -9.80
CA HIS A 50 5.27 -9.29 -9.71
C HIS A 50 4.25 -8.74 -8.70
N ILE A 51 4.71 -8.31 -7.52
CA ILE A 51 3.84 -7.68 -6.52
C ILE A 51 3.28 -6.34 -7.03
N GLU A 52 4.08 -5.54 -7.76
CA GLU A 52 3.62 -4.28 -8.37
C GLU A 52 2.54 -4.53 -9.43
N GLU A 53 2.69 -5.56 -10.27
CA GLU A 53 1.66 -5.98 -11.23
C GLU A 53 0.35 -6.41 -10.53
N LEU A 54 0.46 -7.13 -9.41
CA LEU A 54 -0.71 -7.51 -8.60
C LEU A 54 -1.43 -6.30 -8.01
N ILE A 55 -0.69 -5.27 -7.59
CA ILE A 55 -1.27 -4.00 -7.13
C ILE A 55 -2.05 -3.34 -8.27
N ASP A 56 -1.46 -3.23 -9.46
CA ASP A 56 -2.12 -2.64 -10.62
C ASP A 56 -3.40 -3.37 -11.01
N ASP A 57 -3.37 -4.70 -11.00
CA ASP A 57 -4.54 -5.52 -11.29
C ASP A 57 -5.64 -5.38 -10.24
N CYS A 58 -5.27 -5.22 -8.96
CA CYS A 58 -6.23 -4.92 -7.91
C CYS A 58 -6.89 -3.56 -8.12
N TRP A 59 -6.13 -2.53 -8.51
CA TRP A 59 -6.66 -1.21 -8.86
C TRP A 59 -7.63 -1.27 -10.06
N LYS A 60 -7.27 -1.97 -11.14
CA LYS A 60 -8.15 -2.15 -12.32
C LYS A 60 -9.48 -2.78 -11.92
N LYS A 61 -9.46 -3.83 -11.09
CA LYS A 61 -10.67 -4.51 -10.59
C LYS A 61 -11.51 -3.59 -9.70
N LEU A 62 -10.87 -2.79 -8.84
CA LEU A 62 -11.55 -1.87 -7.93
C LEU A 62 -12.25 -0.74 -8.71
N ASN A 63 -11.57 -0.17 -9.72
CA ASN A 63 -12.09 0.90 -10.56
C ASN A 63 -13.26 0.44 -11.46
N GLY A 64 -13.24 -0.81 -11.94
CA GLY A 64 -14.34 -1.37 -12.74
C GLY A 64 -15.64 -1.60 -11.96
N ALA A 65 -15.60 -1.57 -10.63
CA ALA A 65 -16.71 -1.98 -9.79
C ALA A 65 -17.66 -0.81 -9.42
N ARG A 66 -18.53 -0.41 -10.35
CA ARG A 66 -19.58 0.63 -10.16
C ARG A 66 -20.72 0.15 -9.23
N ASN A 67 -20.75 0.58 -7.95
CA ASN A 67 -21.96 0.55 -7.09
C ASN A 67 -21.74 1.43 -5.85
N GLU A 68 -22.75 2.06 -5.27
CA GLU A 68 -22.59 3.35 -4.58
C GLU A 68 -22.47 3.30 -3.04
N ARG A 69 -22.94 2.24 -2.36
CA ARG A 69 -23.12 2.32 -0.88
C ARG A 69 -21.91 1.91 -0.01
N PHE A 70 -20.95 1.14 -0.53
CA PHE A 70 -19.74 0.71 0.21
C PHE A 70 -18.43 1.04 -0.49
N THR A 71 -18.49 1.81 -1.59
CA THR A 71 -17.33 2.04 -2.46
C THR A 71 -16.42 3.13 -1.95
N ALA A 72 -16.95 4.17 -1.30
CA ALA A 72 -16.12 5.25 -0.78
C ALA A 72 -15.09 4.72 0.22
N VAL A 73 -15.50 3.95 1.23
CA VAL A 73 -14.58 3.35 2.21
C VAL A 73 -13.64 2.35 1.55
N ALA A 74 -14.17 1.44 0.71
CA ALA A 74 -13.36 0.42 0.05
C ALA A 74 -12.32 1.02 -0.93
N VAL A 75 -12.57 2.18 -1.52
CA VAL A 75 -11.64 2.88 -2.41
C VAL A 75 -10.72 3.82 -1.65
N ASN A 76 -11.22 4.49 -0.62
CA ASN A 76 -10.42 5.43 0.15
C ASN A 76 -9.38 4.72 1.02
N LEU A 77 -9.65 3.51 1.53
CA LEU A 77 -8.65 2.74 2.28
C LEU A 77 -7.33 2.56 1.50
N PRO A 78 -7.31 1.98 0.28
CA PRO A 78 -6.08 1.81 -0.47
C PRO A 78 -5.49 3.15 -0.96
N ARG A 79 -6.32 4.18 -1.22
CA ARG A 79 -5.80 5.53 -1.51
C ARG A 79 -5.01 6.10 -0.33
N THR A 80 -5.60 6.05 0.86
CA THR A 80 -4.94 6.50 2.10
C THR A 80 -3.69 5.67 2.36
N THR A 81 -3.74 4.36 2.12
CA THR A 81 -2.57 3.49 2.26
C THR A 81 -1.45 3.96 1.34
N ARG A 82 -1.74 4.12 0.04
CA ARG A 82 -0.74 4.58 -0.91
C ARG A 82 -0.17 5.94 -0.51
N CYS A 83 -0.97 6.86 0.02
CA CYS A 83 -0.46 8.14 0.54
C CYS A 83 0.57 7.97 1.66
N PHE A 84 0.41 6.99 2.56
CA PHE A 84 1.39 6.72 3.61
C PHE A 84 2.62 5.96 3.10
N TYR A 85 2.46 5.09 2.09
CA TYR A 85 3.50 4.13 1.74
C TYR A 85 4.27 4.42 0.44
N ILE A 86 3.82 5.38 -0.39
CA ILE A 86 4.44 5.65 -1.70
C ILE A 86 5.92 6.09 -1.64
N HIS A 87 6.38 6.65 -0.51
CA HIS A 87 7.76 7.11 -0.32
C HIS A 87 8.52 6.36 0.78
N GLY A 88 8.00 5.23 1.27
CA GLY A 88 8.58 4.48 2.39
C GLY A 88 7.55 4.19 3.48
N ASP A 89 7.97 3.90 4.70
CA ASP A 89 7.06 3.62 5.81
C ASP A 89 6.57 4.91 6.48
N GLY A 90 5.69 5.67 5.80
CA GLY A 90 5.14 6.90 6.35
C GLY A 90 4.23 6.71 7.56
N PHE A 91 3.75 5.49 7.84
CA PHE A 91 2.88 5.22 8.99
C PHE A 91 3.68 4.82 10.23
N GLY A 92 4.56 3.82 10.12
CA GLY A 92 5.38 3.33 11.24
C GLY A 92 6.60 4.19 11.52
N SER A 93 7.12 4.89 10.50
CA SER A 93 8.29 5.77 10.59
C SER A 93 8.07 7.06 9.77
N PRO A 94 7.12 7.93 10.17
CA PRO A 94 6.75 9.11 9.40
C PRO A 94 7.93 10.05 9.14
N GLU A 95 8.30 10.17 7.87
CA GLU A 95 9.25 11.17 7.38
C GLU A 95 8.61 12.56 7.25
N VAL A 96 9.44 13.55 6.86
CA VAL A 96 9.03 14.96 6.73
C VAL A 96 7.77 15.09 5.88
N GLU A 97 7.72 14.43 4.72
CA GLU A 97 6.59 14.54 3.81
C GLU A 97 5.26 14.06 4.42
N THR A 98 5.26 12.96 5.18
CA THR A 98 4.03 12.48 5.82
C THR A 98 3.57 13.44 6.90
N LYS A 99 4.52 14.01 7.67
CA LYS A 99 4.21 15.03 8.68
C LYS A 99 3.65 16.29 8.06
N ASP A 100 4.26 16.78 6.98
CA ASP A 100 3.82 17.97 6.26
C ASP A 100 2.40 17.81 5.71
N ARG A 101 2.09 16.64 5.12
CA ARG A 101 0.73 16.30 4.67
C ARG A 101 -0.28 16.33 5.83
N ILE A 102 0.08 15.78 7.00
CA ILE A 102 -0.80 15.79 8.18
C ILE A 102 -1.03 17.23 8.67
N VAL A 103 0.03 18.03 8.77
CA VAL A 103 -0.05 19.43 9.19
C VAL A 103 -0.95 20.21 8.24
N SER A 104 -0.70 20.12 6.93
CA SER A 104 -1.46 20.85 5.92
C SER A 104 -2.94 20.43 5.82
N LEU A 105 -3.27 19.15 6.04
CA LEU A 105 -4.64 18.65 5.88
C LEU A 105 -5.49 18.77 7.15
N PHE A 106 -4.88 18.70 8.34
CA PHE A 106 -5.62 18.56 9.59
C PHE A 106 -5.31 19.62 10.64
N ILE A 107 -4.24 20.39 10.49
CA ILE A 107 -3.79 21.37 11.50
C ILE A 107 -3.90 22.80 10.94
N GLU A 108 -3.35 23.04 9.76
CA GLU A 108 -3.31 24.37 9.16
C GLU A 108 -4.56 24.62 8.30
N PRO A 109 -5.36 25.66 8.60
CA PRO A 109 -6.49 26.02 7.76
C PRO A 109 -6.01 26.64 6.45
N VAL A 110 -6.76 26.35 5.37
CA VAL A 110 -6.58 27.05 4.09
C VAL A 110 -6.86 28.54 4.30
N GLN A 111 -5.89 29.38 3.95
CA GLN A 111 -6.07 30.84 3.98
C GLN A 111 -7.06 31.24 2.88
N ILE A 112 -8.07 32.02 3.25
CA ILE A 112 -9.12 32.52 2.36
C ILE A 112 -8.85 33.98 2.01
#